data_AF-A0A7C4ARQ0-F1
#
_entry.id   AF-A0A7C4ARQ0-F1
#
_cell.length_a   1.000
_cell.length_b   1.000
_cell.length_c   1.000
_cell.angle_alpha   90.00
_cell.angle_beta   90.00
_cell.angle_gamma   90.00
#
_symmetry.space_group_name_H-M   'P 1'
#
loop_
_entity.id
_entity.type
_entity.pdbx_description
1 polymer ?
#
loop_
_entity_poly.entity_id
_entity_poly.type
_entity_poly.pdbx_seq_one_letter_code
_entity_poly.pdbx_strand_id
1 'polypeptide(L)'
;MKQSPKKLLLVLPLRQEADLIAVAEAEGWQDIDEFFKQTHTAFETHWESNYVVDQDEIPWKATKEEIGSLERLKGRVIVLNGPRYMISDVLTLYADKDGSVYVVEEDLEGFFN
;
A
#
# COMPACT_ATOMS: atom_id res chain seq x y z
N MET A 1 -6.85 -27.58 13.67
CA MET A 1 -6.14 -26.38 14.14
C MET A 1 -6.84 -25.16 13.58
N LYS A 2 -7.35 -24.24 14.40
CA LYS A 2 -7.81 -22.94 13.91
C LYS A 2 -6.57 -22.16 13.48
N GLN A 3 -6.46 -21.82 12.20
CA GLN A 3 -5.37 -20.98 11.71
C GLN A 3 -5.69 -19.53 12.05
N SER A 4 -4.69 -18.79 12.52
CA SER A 4 -4.84 -17.38 12.89
C SER A 4 -5.17 -16.54 11.66
N PRO A 5 -6.06 -15.54 11.78
CA PRO A 5 -6.32 -14.59 10.70
C PRO A 5 -5.05 -13.82 10.35
N LYS A 6 -4.86 -13.56 9.06
CA LYS A 6 -3.78 -12.69 8.57
C LYS A 6 -4.26 -11.25 8.56
N LYS A 7 -3.33 -10.32 8.80
CA LYS A 7 -3.59 -8.90 8.61
C LYS A 7 -3.28 -8.50 7.19
N LEU A 8 -4.19 -7.71 6.63
CA LEU A 8 -4.13 -7.08 5.35
C LEU A 8 -4.02 -5.57 5.55
N LEU A 9 -3.04 -4.97 4.90
CA LEU A 9 -2.86 -3.52 4.86
C LEU A 9 -3.51 -2.98 3.60
N LEU A 10 -4.17 -1.82 3.70
CA LEU A 10 -4.79 -1.18 2.55
C LEU A 10 -3.72 -0.61 1.63
N VAL A 11 -3.97 -0.73 0.34
CA VAL A 11 -3.04 -0.40 -0.72
C VAL A 11 -3.77 0.51 -1.72
N LEU A 12 -3.31 1.76 -1.83
CA LEU A 12 -3.86 2.80 -2.68
C LEU A 12 -3.24 2.72 -4.08
N PRO A 13 -4.02 2.45 -5.15
CA PRO A 13 -3.48 2.35 -6.50
C PRO A 13 -2.96 3.69 -7.03
N LEU A 14 -1.73 3.73 -7.54
CA LEU A 14 -1.22 4.90 -8.26
C LEU A 14 -1.38 4.73 -9.77
N ARG A 15 -2.15 5.61 -10.37
CA ARG A 15 -2.38 5.75 -11.82
C ARG A 15 -1.91 7.11 -12.31
N GLN A 16 -1.98 8.12 -11.45
CA GLN A 16 -1.57 9.49 -11.70
C GLN A 16 -1.03 10.13 -10.42
N GLU A 17 -0.25 11.20 -10.57
CA GLU A 17 0.35 11.93 -9.45
C GLU A 17 -0.69 12.36 -8.40
N ALA A 18 -1.87 12.77 -8.85
CA ALA A 18 -2.97 13.18 -7.97
C ALA A 18 -3.50 12.06 -7.06
N ASP A 19 -3.19 10.79 -7.32
CA ASP A 19 -3.57 9.68 -6.42
C ASP A 19 -2.77 9.73 -5.11
N LEU A 20 -1.64 10.45 -5.07
CA LEU A 20 -0.87 10.72 -3.85
C LEU A 20 -1.48 11.80 -2.97
N ILE A 21 -2.50 12.54 -3.43
CA ILE A 21 -3.17 13.57 -2.62
C ILE A 21 -3.75 12.95 -1.35
N ALA A 22 -4.45 11.81 -1.48
CA ALA A 22 -5.04 11.13 -0.33
C ALA A 22 -3.98 10.72 0.70
N VAL A 23 -2.79 10.30 0.23
CA VAL A 23 -1.67 9.95 1.11
C VAL A 23 -1.10 11.20 1.78
N ALA A 24 -0.91 12.28 1.03
CA ALA A 24 -0.42 13.55 1.58
C ALA A 24 -1.38 14.12 2.64
N GLU A 25 -2.69 14.06 2.38
CA GLU A 25 -3.73 14.48 3.33
C GLU A 25 -3.73 13.62 4.60
N ALA A 26 -3.58 12.29 4.47
CA ALA A 26 -3.52 11.39 5.63
C ALA A 26 -2.31 11.70 6.53
N GLU A 27 -1.15 11.98 5.93
CA GLU A 27 0.08 12.36 6.64
C GLU A 27 0.05 13.82 7.18
N GLY A 28 -1.03 14.55 6.94
CA GLY A 28 -1.21 15.94 7.38
C GLY A 28 -0.36 16.95 6.60
N TRP A 29 0.07 16.61 5.39
CA TRP A 29 0.77 17.51 4.48
C TRP A 29 -0.22 18.33 3.66
N GLN A 30 0.16 19.58 3.35
CA GLN A 30 -0.74 20.54 2.70
C GLN A 30 -0.99 20.22 1.23
N ASP A 31 0.02 19.64 0.56
CA ASP A 31 -0.03 19.31 -0.86
C ASP A 31 1.01 18.23 -1.22
N ILE A 32 1.01 17.84 -2.50
CA ILE A 32 1.93 16.83 -3.06
C ILE A 32 3.38 17.36 -3.10
N ASP A 33 3.58 18.67 -3.24
CA ASP A 33 4.93 19.26 -3.23
C ASP A 33 5.58 19.11 -1.84
N GLU A 34 4.79 19.33 -0.78
CA GLU A 34 5.19 19.07 0.59
C GLU A 34 5.45 17.59 0.81
N PHE A 35 4.58 16.70 0.32
CA PHE A 35 4.82 15.25 0.31
C PHE A 35 6.20 14.92 -0.27
N PHE A 36 6.52 15.39 -1.49
CA PHE A 36 7.79 15.10 -2.15
C PHE A 36 8.98 15.69 -1.40
N LYS A 37 8.81 16.86 -0.81
CA LYS A 37 9.84 17.53 -0.02
C LYS A 37 10.14 16.79 1.28
N GLN A 38 9.12 16.36 2.03
CA GLN A 38 9.29 15.66 3.30
C GLN A 38 9.89 14.27 3.13
N THR A 39 9.61 13.65 1.98
CA THR A 39 9.98 12.27 1.70
C THR A 39 11.19 12.13 0.79
N HIS A 40 11.72 13.26 0.31
CA HIS A 40 12.81 13.34 -0.65
C HIS A 40 12.60 12.46 -1.89
N THR A 41 11.39 12.45 -2.43
CA THR A 41 11.01 11.65 -3.62
C THR A 41 10.40 12.50 -4.74
N ALA A 42 10.10 11.87 -5.86
CA ALA A 42 9.25 12.40 -6.92
C ALA A 42 8.32 11.30 -7.45
N PHE A 43 7.19 11.67 -8.04
CA PHE A 43 6.34 10.71 -8.75
C PHE A 43 6.95 10.37 -10.11
N GLU A 44 7.15 9.08 -10.38
CA GLU A 44 7.63 8.62 -11.68
C GLU A 44 6.56 7.80 -12.40
N THR A 45 6.17 8.23 -13.59
CA THR A 45 5.09 7.62 -14.39
C THR A 45 5.42 6.24 -14.97
N HIS A 46 6.69 5.80 -14.89
CA HIS A 46 7.10 4.46 -15.34
C HIS A 46 6.92 3.38 -14.26
N TRP A 47 6.40 3.77 -13.09
CA TRP A 47 6.02 2.89 -12.00
C TRP A 47 4.70 2.17 -12.33
N GLU A 48 4.78 1.21 -13.25
CA GLU A 48 3.63 0.44 -13.74
C GLU A 48 2.81 -0.16 -12.59
N SER A 49 1.64 0.42 -12.32
CA SER A 49 0.70 -0.01 -11.27
C SER A 49 1.32 -0.15 -9.88
N ASN A 50 2.28 0.69 -9.50
CA ASN A 50 2.74 0.73 -8.11
C ASN A 50 1.58 1.22 -7.22
N TYR A 51 1.52 0.72 -6.01
CA TYR A 51 0.51 1.11 -5.05
C TYR A 51 1.15 1.66 -3.77
N VAL A 52 0.49 2.53 -3.01
CA VAL A 52 0.99 3.04 -1.72
C VAL A 52 0.31 2.33 -0.56
N VAL A 53 1.05 1.99 0.49
CA VAL A 53 0.44 1.50 1.75
C VAL A 53 -0.04 2.68 2.57
N ASP A 54 -1.33 2.69 2.87
CA ASP A 54 -1.92 3.57 3.87
C ASP A 54 -1.84 2.86 5.23
N GLN A 55 -1.04 3.40 6.14
CA GLN A 55 -0.84 2.83 7.49
C GLN A 55 -1.89 3.32 8.48
N ASP A 56 -2.59 4.41 8.17
CA ASP A 56 -3.59 5.03 9.04
C ASP A 56 -5.00 4.49 8.74
N GLU A 57 -5.20 3.91 7.56
CA GLU A 57 -6.36 3.07 7.25
C GLU A 57 -6.33 1.74 8.03
N ILE A 58 -7.52 1.31 8.47
CA ILE A 58 -7.66 0.25 9.48
C ILE A 58 -7.14 -1.09 8.94
N PRO A 59 -6.10 -1.71 9.54
CA PRO A 59 -5.62 -3.02 9.10
C PRO A 59 -6.73 -4.07 9.23
N TRP A 60 -7.12 -4.64 8.10
CA TRP A 60 -8.19 -5.62 8.02
C TRP A 60 -7.68 -7.01 8.38
N LYS A 61 -8.41 -7.75 9.22
CA LYS A 61 -8.08 -9.15 9.56
C LYS A 61 -8.96 -10.08 8.75
N ALA A 62 -8.34 -10.88 7.89
CA ALA A 62 -9.02 -11.85 7.05
C ALA A 62 -8.53 -13.28 7.35
N THR A 63 -9.45 -14.23 7.33
CA THR A 63 -9.16 -15.67 7.34
C THR A 63 -8.52 -16.08 6.01
N LYS A 64 -7.91 -17.27 5.96
CA LYS A 64 -7.31 -17.76 4.70
C LYS A 64 -8.37 -18.03 3.64
N GLU A 65 -9.56 -18.44 4.06
CA GLU A 65 -10.70 -18.67 3.18
C GLU A 65 -11.15 -17.36 2.53
N GLU A 66 -11.27 -16.27 3.31
CA GLU A 66 -11.58 -14.92 2.81
C GLU A 66 -10.51 -14.43 1.84
N ILE A 67 -9.23 -14.51 2.20
CA ILE A 67 -8.10 -14.15 1.31
C ILE A 67 -8.11 -15.00 0.03
N GLY A 68 -8.48 -16.28 0.12
CA GLY A 68 -8.60 -17.18 -1.01
C GLY A 68 -9.71 -16.79 -1.99
N SER A 69 -10.68 -16.00 -1.54
CA SER A 69 -11.79 -15.51 -2.38
C SER A 69 -11.49 -14.19 -3.11
N LEU A 70 -10.44 -13.47 -2.70
CA LEU A 70 -10.01 -12.22 -3.33
C LEU A 70 -9.28 -12.48 -4.66
N GLU A 71 -9.38 -11.53 -5.57
CA GLU A 71 -8.64 -11.57 -6.82
C GLU A 71 -7.15 -11.34 -6.55
N ARG A 72 -6.29 -12.17 -7.13
CA ARG A 72 -4.85 -12.03 -6.96
C ARG A 72 -4.26 -11.32 -8.16
N LEU A 73 -3.48 -10.29 -7.89
CA LEU A 73 -2.68 -9.60 -8.89
C LEU A 73 -1.23 -9.46 -8.43
N LYS A 74 -0.37 -9.11 -9.38
CA LYS A 74 1.04 -8.84 -9.13
C LYS A 74 1.28 -7.35 -9.24
N GLY A 75 1.95 -6.79 -8.24
CA GLY A 75 2.26 -5.37 -8.19
C GLY A 75 3.40 -5.10 -7.23
N ARG A 76 3.90 -3.87 -7.25
CA ARG A 76 4.84 -3.39 -6.24
C ARG A 76 4.14 -2.42 -5.33
N VAL A 77 4.65 -2.33 -4.12
CA VAL A 77 4.10 -1.51 -3.06
C VAL A 77 5.15 -0.49 -2.63
N ILE A 78 4.73 0.75 -2.56
CA ILE A 78 5.44 1.88 -2.01
C ILE A 78 5.04 1.95 -0.55
N VAL A 79 6.02 1.72 0.33
CA VAL A 79 5.84 1.81 1.77
C VAL A 79 6.49 3.11 2.23
N LEU A 80 5.74 3.93 2.95
CA LEU A 80 6.28 5.05 3.70
C LEU A 80 6.92 4.53 4.98
N ASN A 81 8.22 4.76 5.15
CA ASN A 81 8.94 4.47 6.39
C ASN A 81 9.66 5.74 6.86
N GLY A 82 8.99 6.50 7.74
CA GLY A 82 9.45 7.82 8.17
C GLY A 82 9.54 8.79 6.98
N PRO A 83 10.65 9.51 6.77
CA PRO A 83 10.79 10.47 5.66
C PRO A 83 11.25 9.80 4.36
N ARG A 84 11.07 8.49 4.19
CA ARG A 84 11.56 7.76 2.99
C ARG A 84 10.48 6.84 2.44
N TYR A 85 10.41 6.79 1.12
CA TYR A 85 9.70 5.74 0.42
C TYR A 85 10.62 4.58 0.12
N MET A 86 10.09 3.38 0.35
CA MET A 86 10.72 2.14 -0.03
C MET A 86 9.80 1.41 -0.99
N ILE A 87 10.33 0.96 -2.12
CA ILE A 87 9.58 0.22 -3.12
C ILE A 87 9.85 -1.26 -2.91
N SER A 88 8.79 -2.06 -2.82
CA SER A 88 8.91 -3.51 -2.73
C SER A 88 9.37 -4.14 -4.05
N ASP A 89 9.88 -5.37 -3.94
CA ASP A 89 9.87 -6.28 -5.08
C ASP A 89 8.41 -6.57 -5.50
N VAL A 90 8.22 -7.32 -6.60
CA VAL A 90 6.89 -7.70 -7.05
C VAL A 90 6.26 -8.67 -6.04
N LEU A 91 5.18 -8.25 -5.39
CA LEU A 91 4.43 -9.00 -4.38
C LEU A 91 3.12 -9.55 -4.95
N THR A 92 2.46 -10.38 -4.15
CA THR A 92 1.06 -10.76 -4.40
C THR A 92 0.16 -9.76 -3.70
N LEU A 93 -0.72 -9.11 -4.45
CA LEU A 93 -1.74 -8.23 -3.92
C LEU A 93 -3.11 -8.89 -4.06
N TYR A 94 -4.05 -8.45 -3.23
CA TYR A 94 -5.38 -9.00 -3.13
C TYR A 94 -6.39 -7.89 -3.38
N ALA A 95 -7.11 -7.96 -4.50
CA ALA A 95 -8.17 -7.02 -4.82
C ALA A 95 -9.53 -7.59 -4.42
N ASP A 96 -10.34 -6.73 -3.79
CA ASP A 96 -11.75 -6.99 -3.56
C ASP A 96 -12.60 -6.35 -4.67
N LYS A 97 -13.86 -6.76 -4.77
CA LYS A 97 -14.81 -6.35 -5.81
C LYS A 97 -15.20 -4.88 -5.74
N ASP A 98 -15.01 -4.25 -4.59
CA ASP A 98 -15.22 -2.81 -4.39
C ASP A 98 -14.06 -1.96 -4.96
N GLY A 99 -12.98 -2.60 -5.40
CA GLY A 99 -11.78 -1.95 -5.93
C GLY A 99 -10.69 -1.71 -4.90
N SER A 100 -10.93 -2.04 -3.63
CA SER A 100 -9.92 -2.00 -2.58
C SER A 100 -8.83 -3.03 -2.86
N VAL A 101 -7.57 -2.63 -2.67
CA VAL A 101 -6.42 -3.52 -2.86
C VAL A 101 -5.70 -3.66 -1.54
N TYR A 102 -5.20 -4.86 -1.28
CA TYR A 102 -4.54 -5.20 -0.04
C TYR A 102 -3.25 -5.96 -0.25
N VAL A 103 -2.35 -5.85 0.72
CA VAL A 103 -1.13 -6.66 0.85
C VAL A 103 -1.09 -7.31 2.22
N VAL A 104 -0.51 -8.52 2.32
CA VAL A 104 -0.34 -9.18 3.61
C VAL A 104 0.77 -8.48 4.39
N GLU A 105 0.52 -8.13 5.65
CA GLU A 105 1.50 -7.43 6.52
C GLU A 105 2.86 -8.16 6.57
N GLU A 106 2.82 -9.49 6.62
CA GLU A 106 4.00 -10.38 6.63
C GLU A 106 4.93 -10.16 5.41
N ASP A 107 4.37 -9.82 4.23
CA ASP A 107 5.16 -9.58 3.01
C ASP A 107 5.91 -8.23 3.07
N LEU A 108 5.56 -7.36 4.03
CA LEU A 108 6.15 -6.04 4.22
C LEU A 108 6.95 -5.89 5.53
N GLU A 109 7.12 -6.95 6.33
CA GLU A 109 7.85 -6.88 7.61
C GLU A 109 9.27 -6.28 7.48
N GLY A 110 9.93 -6.47 6.34
CA GLY A 110 11.25 -5.90 6.06
C GLY A 110 11.27 -4.37 5.88
N PHE A 111 10.12 -3.74 5.68
CA PHE A 111 9.97 -2.31 5.40
C PHE A 111 9.72 -1.47 6.65
N PHE A 112 9.29 -2.09 7.75
CA PHE A 112 8.91 -1.41 9.01
C PHE A 112 9.99 -1.43 10.10
N ASN A 113 11.22 -1.88 9.78
CA ASN A 113 12.34 -1.95 10.72
C ASN A 113 13.16 -0.66 10.79
#